data_AF-A0A4P8R6G3-F1
#
_entry.id   AF-A0A4P8R6G3-F1
#
_cell.length_a   1.000
_cell.length_b   1.000
_cell.length_c   1.000
_cell.angle_alpha   90.00
_cell.angle_beta   90.00
_cell.angle_gamma   90.00
#
_symmetry.space_group_name_H-M   'P 1'
#
loop_
_entity.id
_entity.type
_entity.pdbx_description
1 polymer ?
#
loop_
_entity_poly.entity_id
_entity_poly.type
_entity_poly.pdbx_seq_one_letter_code
_entity_poly.pdbx_strand_id
1 'polypeptide(L)'
;MPLGHLRSPARRSHPHPHCSSRRRSRVSREHPPHDPRSPAERTPPASYRDDVTEEPEPDRDAFAEAVHELVASIPPGRVMAYGEVAAVLGSRAARRVGRIMATDSEGLPWWRVVRASGLPPAGLHDRALPHYEAEGTPLADTPPGADAPFRIQRRARWMPD
;
A
#
# COMPACT_ATOMS: atom_id res chain seq x y z
N MET A 1 -13.09 65.54 3.71
CA MET A 1 -12.26 66.09 4.82
C MET A 1 -12.97 65.76 6.13
N PRO A 2 -12.34 65.25 7.21
CA PRO A 2 -10.91 64.98 7.48
C PRO A 2 -10.59 63.47 7.71
N LEU A 3 -9.45 62.94 7.22
CA LEU A 3 -8.11 62.79 7.82
C LEU A 3 -7.94 61.60 8.79
N GLY A 4 -7.24 60.56 8.31
CA GLY A 4 -5.92 60.23 8.87
C GLY A 4 -5.84 59.12 9.90
N HIS A 5 -5.36 57.94 9.49
CA HIS A 5 -4.46 57.11 10.29
C HIS A 5 -3.38 56.54 9.35
N LEU A 6 -2.22 57.18 9.34
CA LEU A 6 -1.01 56.75 10.05
C LEU A 6 -0.40 55.44 9.52
N ARG A 7 0.51 55.66 8.57
CA ARG A 7 1.72 54.87 8.32
C ARG A 7 2.42 54.52 9.64
N SER A 8 2.87 53.27 9.77
CA SER A 8 3.86 52.86 10.78
C SER A 8 4.62 51.62 10.31
N PRO A 9 5.81 51.33 10.86
CA PRO A 9 7.04 51.37 10.09
C PRO A 9 7.72 50.01 9.89
N ALA A 10 8.63 49.99 8.92
CA ALA A 10 9.65 48.96 8.74
C ALA A 10 10.39 48.65 10.06
N ARG A 11 10.48 47.37 10.45
CA ARG A 11 11.54 46.88 11.33
C ARG A 11 11.94 45.43 11.01
N ARG A 12 13.23 45.34 10.66
CA ARG A 12 14.23 44.39 11.18
C ARG A 12 14.18 42.94 10.71
N SER A 13 14.98 42.71 9.68
CA SER A 13 16.06 41.73 9.63
C SER A 13 16.22 40.90 10.91
N HIS A 14 15.87 39.62 10.81
CA HIS A 14 16.31 38.59 11.75
C HIS A 14 17.42 37.77 11.07
N PRO A 15 18.63 37.72 11.65
CA PRO A 15 19.70 36.87 11.15
C PRO A 15 19.37 35.40 11.37
N HIS A 16 19.56 34.61 10.32
CA HIS A 16 19.45 33.15 10.35
C HIS A 16 20.49 32.58 11.33
N PRO A 17 20.10 31.68 12.26
CA PRO A 17 21.06 30.86 12.98
C PRO A 17 21.67 29.85 12.01
N HIS A 18 22.98 30.01 11.78
CA HIS A 18 23.82 29.04 11.09
C HIS A 18 23.81 27.72 11.88
N CYS A 19 23.15 26.70 11.34
CA CYS A 19 23.26 25.33 11.82
C CYS A 19 24.59 24.75 11.31
N SER A 20 25.61 24.90 12.14
CA SER A 20 26.86 24.16 12.03
C SER A 20 26.65 22.70 12.43
N SER A 21 27.40 21.81 11.78
CA SER A 21 27.73 20.43 12.19
C SER A 21 26.85 19.28 11.66
N ARG A 22 27.30 18.64 10.57
CA ARG A 22 28.06 17.38 10.60
C ARG A 22 28.05 16.76 9.20
N ARG A 23 29.14 17.01 8.49
CA ARG A 23 29.56 16.28 7.30
C ARG A 23 29.78 14.82 7.74
N ARG A 24 28.87 13.90 7.39
CA ARG A 24 29.17 12.47 7.49
C ARG A 24 30.22 12.17 6.42
N SER A 25 31.40 11.80 6.88
CA SER A 25 32.52 11.33 6.10
C SER A 25 32.08 10.22 5.14
N ARG A 26 32.32 10.43 3.85
CA ARG A 26 32.45 9.34 2.88
C ARG A 26 33.67 8.52 3.32
N VAL A 27 33.43 7.34 3.89
CA VAL A 27 34.44 6.28 3.85
C VAL A 27 34.32 5.66 2.47
N SER A 28 35.26 6.01 1.61
CA SER A 28 35.62 5.25 0.42
C SER A 28 35.91 3.82 0.86
N ARG A 29 35.12 2.86 0.41
CA ARG A 29 35.55 1.47 0.37
C ARG A 29 36.28 1.30 -0.94
N GLU A 30 37.60 1.43 -0.86
CA GLU A 30 38.51 1.16 -1.96
C GLU A 30 38.40 -0.33 -2.31
N HIS A 31 38.08 -0.63 -3.56
CA HIS A 31 38.08 -1.98 -4.12
C HIS A 31 39.54 -2.40 -4.40
N PRO A 32 39.99 -3.59 -3.97
CA PRO A 32 41.26 -4.13 -4.43
C PRO A 32 41.21 -4.50 -5.94
N PRO A 33 42.35 -4.48 -6.65
CA PRO A 33 42.42 -4.67 -8.09
C PRO A 33 42.11 -6.11 -8.52
N HIS A 34 41.43 -6.22 -9.66
CA HIS A 34 41.04 -7.47 -10.31
C HIS A 34 42.28 -8.14 -10.94
N ASP A 35 42.59 -9.38 -10.53
CA ASP A 35 43.62 -10.22 -11.15
C ASP A 35 43.04 -10.83 -12.46
N PRO A 36 43.69 -10.68 -13.63
CA PRO A 36 43.22 -11.21 -14.89
C PRO A 36 43.93 -12.53 -15.24
N ARG A 37 43.39 -13.67 -14.81
CA ARG A 37 43.67 -14.98 -15.44
C ARG A 37 42.41 -15.85 -15.53
N SER A 38 41.81 -15.83 -16.72
CA SER A 38 40.83 -16.81 -17.26
C SER A 38 41.51 -18.18 -17.41
N PRO A 39 40.82 -19.33 -17.29
CA PRO A 39 40.03 -19.84 -18.43
C PRO A 39 38.85 -20.76 -18.06
N ALA A 40 37.65 -20.46 -18.55
CA ALA A 40 36.57 -21.43 -18.86
C ALA A 40 35.42 -20.63 -19.48
N GLU A 41 35.14 -20.66 -20.79
CA GLU A 41 34.76 -21.87 -21.54
C GLU A 41 33.91 -22.82 -20.70
N ARG A 42 32.70 -22.36 -20.34
CA ARG A 42 31.50 -23.19 -20.44
C ARG A 42 30.43 -22.35 -21.12
N THR A 43 30.37 -22.46 -22.44
CA THR A 43 29.12 -22.25 -23.17
C THR A 43 28.04 -23.06 -22.44
N PRO A 44 26.94 -22.45 -21.98
CA PRO A 44 25.81 -23.22 -21.49
C PRO A 44 25.37 -24.19 -22.58
N PRO A 45 25.14 -25.49 -22.32
CA PRO A 45 24.57 -26.35 -23.34
C PRO A 45 23.25 -25.76 -23.81
N ALA A 46 23.07 -25.70 -25.13
CA ALA A 46 21.86 -25.29 -25.82
C ALA A 46 20.73 -26.30 -25.60
N SER A 47 20.28 -26.42 -24.36
CA SER A 47 19.13 -27.23 -23.97
C SER A 47 18.66 -26.84 -22.55
N TYR A 48 18.44 -25.55 -22.29
CA TYR A 48 17.36 -25.19 -21.38
C TYR A 48 16.11 -25.11 -22.27
N ARG A 49 15.52 -26.28 -22.55
CA ARG A 49 14.16 -26.29 -23.05
C ARG A 49 13.30 -25.85 -21.89
N ASP A 50 12.59 -24.74 -22.09
CA ASP A 50 11.47 -24.29 -21.29
C ASP A 50 10.47 -25.43 -21.10
N ASP A 51 10.66 -26.19 -20.04
CA ASP A 51 9.63 -27.06 -19.45
C ASP A 51 9.82 -27.01 -17.93
N VAL A 52 9.86 -25.80 -17.39
CA VAL A 52 9.40 -25.62 -16.01
C VAL A 52 7.89 -25.55 -16.14
N THR A 53 7.26 -26.72 -16.14
CA THR A 53 5.91 -26.80 -15.59
C THR A 53 6.08 -26.37 -14.13
N GLU A 54 5.92 -25.07 -13.85
CA GLU A 54 5.68 -24.58 -12.49
C GLU A 54 4.37 -25.23 -12.08
N GLU A 55 4.43 -26.47 -11.57
CA GLU A 55 3.34 -27.09 -10.84
C GLU A 55 2.97 -26.08 -9.76
N PRO A 56 1.80 -25.42 -9.85
CA PRO A 56 1.45 -24.40 -8.88
C PRO A 56 1.48 -25.07 -7.52
N GLU A 57 2.34 -24.60 -6.62
CA GLU A 57 2.37 -25.04 -5.23
C GLU A 57 0.91 -24.99 -4.73
N PRO A 58 0.24 -26.13 -4.49
CA PRO A 58 -1.21 -26.19 -4.45
C PRO A 58 -1.79 -25.31 -3.34
N ASP A 59 -1.02 -25.14 -2.26
CA ASP A 59 -1.34 -24.30 -1.12
C ASP A 59 -1.35 -22.79 -1.44
N ARG A 60 -0.66 -22.36 -2.49
CA ARG A 60 -0.63 -20.94 -2.89
C ARG A 60 -1.88 -20.55 -3.63
N ASP A 61 -2.25 -21.34 -4.62
CA ASP A 61 -3.34 -21.00 -5.50
C ASP A 61 -4.69 -21.30 -4.82
N ALA A 62 -4.78 -22.38 -4.04
CA ALA A 62 -5.94 -22.64 -3.19
C ALA A 62 -6.21 -21.51 -2.17
N PHE A 63 -5.18 -20.89 -1.59
CA PHE A 63 -5.37 -19.75 -0.69
C PHE A 63 -5.83 -18.49 -1.44
N ALA A 64 -5.35 -18.28 -2.67
CA ALA A 64 -5.78 -17.13 -3.49
C ALA A 64 -7.24 -17.29 -3.91
N GLU A 65 -7.63 -18.47 -4.38
CA GLU A 65 -9.01 -18.81 -4.72
C GLU A 65 -9.95 -18.60 -3.54
N ALA A 66 -9.60 -19.11 -2.35
CA ALA A 66 -10.38 -18.90 -1.13
C ALA A 66 -10.51 -17.41 -0.74
N VAL A 67 -9.46 -16.60 -0.98
CA VAL A 67 -9.55 -15.13 -0.80
C VAL A 67 -10.55 -14.54 -1.79
N HIS A 68 -10.52 -14.95 -3.06
CA HIS A 68 -11.42 -14.41 -4.08
C HIS A 68 -12.87 -14.75 -3.79
N GLU A 69 -13.16 -16.01 -3.44
CA GLU A 69 -14.50 -16.46 -3.05
C GLU A 69 -15.04 -15.67 -1.86
N LEU A 70 -14.23 -15.52 -0.81
CA LEU A 70 -14.63 -14.77 0.37
C LEU A 70 -14.87 -13.29 0.03
N VAL A 71 -13.99 -12.65 -0.74
CA VAL A 71 -14.16 -11.24 -1.13
C VAL A 71 -15.40 -11.03 -2.00
N ALA A 72 -15.69 -11.95 -2.93
CA ALA A 72 -16.90 -11.91 -3.74
C ALA A 72 -18.18 -12.06 -2.90
N SER A 73 -18.11 -12.78 -1.77
CA SER A 73 -19.25 -12.98 -0.86
C SER A 73 -19.58 -11.79 0.04
N ILE A 74 -18.66 -10.82 0.21
CA ILE A 74 -18.90 -9.65 1.07
C ILE A 74 -20.10 -8.87 0.51
N PRO A 75 -21.20 -8.64 1.26
CA PRO A 75 -22.37 -7.95 0.73
C PRO A 75 -22.09 -6.48 0.33
N PRO A 76 -22.88 -5.91 -0.61
CA PRO A 76 -22.82 -4.48 -0.90
C PRO A 76 -22.99 -3.63 0.36
N GLY A 77 -22.20 -2.56 0.46
CA GLY A 77 -22.24 -1.63 1.60
C GLY A 77 -21.51 -2.14 2.85
N ARG A 78 -20.92 -3.35 2.76
CA ARG A 78 -20.17 -3.99 3.83
C ARG A 78 -18.70 -4.15 3.49
N VAL A 79 -17.88 -4.22 4.52
CA VAL A 79 -16.43 -4.35 4.39
C VAL A 79 -15.83 -5.34 5.39
N MET A 80 -14.67 -5.88 5.02
CA MET A 80 -13.79 -6.66 5.91
C MET A 80 -12.38 -6.07 5.90
N ALA A 81 -11.67 -6.17 7.02
CA ALA A 81 -10.24 -5.83 7.04
C ALA A 81 -9.41 -6.98 6.45
N TYR A 82 -8.25 -6.67 5.85
CA TYR A 82 -7.31 -7.71 5.36
C TYR A 82 -6.99 -8.80 6.39
N GLY A 83 -6.89 -8.42 7.67
CA GLY A 83 -6.65 -9.38 8.76
C GLY A 83 -7.85 -10.25 9.09
N GLU A 84 -9.07 -9.75 8.86
CA GLU A 84 -10.31 -10.50 9.07
C GLU A 84 -10.51 -11.51 7.96
N VAL A 85 -10.25 -11.12 6.70
CA VAL A 85 -10.22 -12.04 5.56
C VAL A 85 -9.27 -13.19 5.84
N ALA A 86 -8.03 -12.89 6.28
CA ALA A 86 -7.08 -13.95 6.65
C ALA A 86 -7.59 -14.83 7.80
N ALA A 87 -8.20 -14.23 8.83
CA ALA A 87 -8.67 -14.95 10.02
C ALA A 87 -9.84 -15.89 9.71
N VAL A 88 -10.79 -15.47 8.87
CA VAL A 88 -11.90 -16.31 8.39
C VAL A 88 -11.36 -17.52 7.65
N LEU A 89 -10.30 -17.35 6.86
CA LEU A 89 -9.60 -18.44 6.16
C LEU A 89 -8.62 -19.22 7.07
N GLY A 90 -8.74 -19.13 8.39
CA GLY A 90 -7.91 -19.86 9.35
C GLY A 90 -6.43 -19.44 9.38
N SER A 91 -6.11 -18.26 8.85
CA SER A 91 -4.74 -17.77 8.67
C SER A 91 -4.47 -16.48 9.44
N ARG A 92 -3.19 -16.16 9.64
CA ARG A 92 -2.72 -14.85 10.14
C ARG A 92 -2.07 -14.01 9.03
N ALA A 93 -2.20 -14.45 7.77
CA ALA A 93 -1.46 -13.91 6.63
C ALA A 93 -2.12 -12.67 5.98
N ALA A 94 -2.45 -11.63 6.76
CA ALA A 94 -3.07 -10.40 6.24
C ALA A 94 -2.26 -9.75 5.09
N ARG A 95 -0.92 -9.79 5.18
CA ARG A 95 -0.02 -9.31 4.13
C ARG A 95 -0.07 -10.15 2.85
N ARG A 96 -0.38 -11.45 2.96
CA ARG A 96 -0.58 -12.32 1.79
C ARG A 96 -1.87 -11.97 1.08
N VAL A 97 -2.97 -11.78 1.83
CA VAL A 97 -4.23 -11.27 1.28
C VAL A 97 -4.02 -9.94 0.55
N GLY A 98 -3.31 -8.99 1.17
CA GLY A 98 -3.01 -7.71 0.54
C GLY A 98 -2.20 -7.83 -0.76
N ARG A 99 -1.28 -8.81 -0.84
CA ARG A 99 -0.54 -9.09 -2.09
C ARG A 99 -1.45 -9.66 -3.16
N ILE A 100 -2.27 -10.65 -2.83
CA ILE A 100 -3.26 -11.25 -3.74
C ILE A 100 -4.18 -10.16 -4.29
N MET A 101 -4.79 -9.36 -3.42
CA MET A 101 -5.68 -8.27 -3.83
C MET A 101 -4.98 -7.18 -4.67
N ALA A 102 -3.65 -7.04 -4.57
CA ALA A 102 -2.90 -6.09 -5.39
C ALA A 102 -2.54 -6.64 -6.77
N THR A 103 -2.41 -7.96 -6.92
CA THR A 103 -1.98 -8.61 -8.16
C THR A 103 -3.13 -9.24 -8.94
N ASP A 104 -4.18 -9.67 -8.25
CA ASP A 104 -5.24 -10.52 -8.77
C ASP A 104 -6.58 -10.16 -8.09
N SER A 105 -7.13 -9.01 -8.46
CA SER A 105 -8.43 -8.55 -7.97
C SER A 105 -9.33 -7.98 -9.06
N GLU A 106 -8.96 -8.26 -10.31
CA GLU A 106 -9.79 -7.88 -11.45
C GLU A 106 -11.15 -8.60 -11.37
N GLY A 107 -12.23 -7.87 -11.57
CA GLY A 107 -13.59 -8.40 -11.43
C GLY A 107 -14.08 -8.61 -9.99
N LEU A 108 -13.23 -8.42 -8.96
CA LEU A 108 -13.63 -8.52 -7.55
C LEU A 108 -14.06 -7.16 -6.96
N PRO A 109 -14.92 -7.16 -5.93
CA PRO A 109 -15.27 -5.95 -5.17
C PRO A 109 -14.14 -5.54 -4.22
N TRP A 110 -12.95 -5.25 -4.77
CA TRP A 110 -11.72 -4.99 -4.01
C TRP A 110 -11.85 -3.84 -3.00
N TRP A 111 -12.73 -2.87 -3.26
CA TRP A 111 -13.02 -1.77 -2.34
C TRP A 111 -13.64 -2.26 -1.02
N ARG A 112 -14.24 -3.46 -0.99
CA ARG A 112 -14.80 -4.04 0.25
C ARG A 112 -13.73 -4.61 1.20
N VAL A 113 -12.47 -4.69 0.78
CA VAL A 113 -11.34 -5.10 1.64
C VAL A 113 -10.52 -3.90 2.08
N VAL A 114 -10.62 -3.54 3.36
CA VAL A 114 -10.09 -2.28 3.90
C VAL A 114 -8.92 -2.48 4.86
N ARG A 115 -8.23 -1.38 5.16
CA ARG A 115 -7.17 -1.37 6.20
C ARG A 115 -7.82 -1.56 7.57
N ALA A 116 -7.05 -2.09 8.54
CA ALA A 116 -7.53 -2.22 9.92
C ALA A 116 -7.93 -0.88 10.58
N SER A 117 -7.41 0.24 10.07
CA SER A 117 -7.81 1.58 10.47
C SER A 117 -9.21 1.99 9.96
N GLY A 118 -9.84 1.19 9.10
CA GLY A 118 -11.07 1.54 8.39
C GLY A 118 -10.84 2.51 7.24
N LEU A 119 -9.58 2.76 6.85
CA LEU A 119 -9.26 3.52 5.65
C LEU A 119 -9.39 2.63 4.40
N PRO A 120 -9.75 3.20 3.25
CA PRO A 120 -9.71 2.47 1.98
C PRO A 120 -8.29 1.95 1.68
N PRO A 121 -8.14 1.03 0.71
CA PRO A 121 -6.84 0.61 0.22
C PRO A 121 -5.94 1.81 -0.10
N ALA A 122 -4.67 1.72 0.31
CA ALA A 122 -3.75 2.85 0.27
C ALA A 122 -3.57 3.37 -1.16
N GLY A 123 -3.69 4.70 -1.34
CA GLY A 123 -3.56 5.33 -2.66
C GLY A 123 -4.71 5.06 -3.63
N LEU A 124 -5.78 4.36 -3.22
CA LEU A 124 -6.90 3.99 -4.09
C LEU A 124 -8.23 4.62 -3.67
N HIS A 125 -8.21 5.62 -2.78
CA HIS A 125 -9.43 6.24 -2.25
C HIS A 125 -10.30 6.86 -3.36
N ASP A 126 -9.70 7.53 -4.35
CA ASP A 126 -10.43 8.12 -5.48
C ASP A 126 -11.14 7.07 -6.33
N ARG A 127 -10.51 5.90 -6.53
CA ARG A 127 -11.11 4.79 -7.26
C ARG A 127 -12.18 4.06 -6.45
N ALA A 128 -12.03 4.02 -5.12
CA ALA A 128 -12.95 3.31 -4.25
C ALA A 128 -14.21 4.12 -3.92
N LEU A 129 -14.12 5.46 -3.88
CA LEU A 129 -15.21 6.34 -3.47
C LEU A 129 -16.50 6.12 -4.28
N PRO A 130 -16.50 6.07 -5.63
CA PRO A 130 -17.72 5.87 -6.39
C PRO A 130 -18.43 4.55 -6.06
N HIS A 131 -17.67 3.50 -5.73
CA HIS A 131 -18.24 2.22 -5.34
C HIS A 131 -18.89 2.28 -3.95
N TYR A 132 -18.25 2.96 -2.99
CA TYR A 132 -18.82 3.15 -1.66
C TYR A 132 -20.12 3.96 -1.71
N GLU A 133 -20.15 5.01 -2.54
CA GLU A 133 -21.35 5.83 -2.75
C GLU A 133 -22.47 5.02 -3.40
N ALA A 134 -22.17 4.27 -4.47
CA ALA A 134 -23.14 3.44 -5.16
C ALA A 134 -23.75 2.35 -4.24
N GLU A 135 -22.97 1.83 -3.31
CA GLU A 135 -23.41 0.80 -2.37
C GLU A 135 -24.02 1.35 -1.07
N GLY A 136 -24.02 2.67 -0.86
CA GLY A 136 -24.45 3.28 0.39
C GLY A 136 -23.58 2.87 1.59
N THR A 137 -22.28 2.61 1.35
CA THR A 137 -21.34 2.22 2.41
C THR A 137 -21.23 3.34 3.44
N PRO A 138 -21.42 3.08 4.74
CA PRO A 138 -21.31 4.11 5.76
C PRO A 138 -19.91 4.73 5.86
N LEU A 139 -19.76 6.00 5.46
CA LEU A 139 -18.49 6.75 5.51
C LEU A 139 -18.50 7.81 6.62
N ALA A 140 -17.30 8.23 7.05
CA ALA A 140 -17.07 9.39 7.91
C ALA A 140 -15.82 10.13 7.45
N ASP A 141 -15.79 11.44 7.64
CA ASP A 141 -14.62 12.26 7.33
C ASP A 141 -13.43 11.89 8.22
N THR A 142 -12.23 12.04 7.66
CA THR A 142 -10.99 11.93 8.44
C THR A 142 -10.44 13.31 8.77
N PRO A 143 -9.62 13.43 9.83
CA PRO A 143 -8.89 14.66 10.11
C PRO A 143 -7.99 15.08 8.93
N PRO A 144 -7.70 16.38 8.77
CA PRO A 144 -6.71 16.86 7.81
C PRO A 144 -5.35 16.17 7.99
N GLY A 145 -4.72 15.77 6.88
CA GLY A 145 -3.42 15.09 6.89
C GLY A 145 -3.47 13.57 7.05
N ALA A 146 -4.67 12.96 7.09
CA ALA A 146 -4.81 11.51 6.99
C ALA A 146 -4.50 10.99 5.56
N ASP A 147 -4.18 9.70 5.45
CA ASP A 147 -3.83 9.04 4.17
C ASP A 147 -4.98 8.99 3.13
N ALA A 148 -6.22 9.23 3.56
CA ALA A 148 -7.41 9.28 2.73
C ALA A 148 -8.41 10.26 3.37
N PRO A 149 -9.26 10.96 2.60
CA PRO A 149 -10.16 12.00 3.12
C PRO A 149 -11.37 11.45 3.88
N PHE A 150 -11.65 10.16 3.74
CA PHE A 150 -12.74 9.47 4.42
C PHE A 150 -12.28 8.12 4.99
N ARG A 151 -13.08 7.61 5.92
CA ARG A 151 -12.95 6.27 6.47
C ARG A 151 -14.30 5.57 6.46
N ILE A 152 -14.26 4.27 6.30
CA ILE A 152 -15.42 3.39 6.43
C ILE A 152 -15.75 3.25 7.93
N GLN A 153 -17.01 3.48 8.29
CA GLN A 153 -17.47 3.40 9.67
C GLN A 153 -17.53 1.95 10.15
N ARG A 154 -17.32 1.72 11.46
CA ARG A 154 -17.33 0.37 12.04
C ARG A 154 -18.62 -0.41 11.81
N ARG A 155 -19.76 0.27 11.66
CA ARG A 155 -21.06 -0.37 11.38
C ARG A 155 -21.16 -1.03 10.01
N ALA A 156 -20.24 -0.71 9.09
CA ALA A 156 -20.14 -1.37 7.79
C ALA A 156 -19.40 -2.72 7.86
N ARG A 157 -18.76 -3.05 8.99
CA ARG A 157 -18.03 -4.31 9.15
C ARG A 157 -18.97 -5.50 8.96
N TRP A 158 -18.50 -6.52 8.26
CA TRP A 158 -19.18 -7.79 8.07
C TRP A 158 -18.24 -8.94 8.41
N MET A 159 -18.83 -10.04 8.87
CA MET A 159 -18.18 -11.32 9.04
C MET A 159 -19.16 -12.38 8.52
N PRO A 160 -18.68 -13.43 7.82
CA PRO A 160 -19.51 -14.58 7.50
C PRO A 160 -19.93 -15.32 8.78
N ASP A 161 -21.11 -15.92 8.74
CA ASP A 161 -21.68 -16.73 9.83
C ASP A 161 -21.01 -18.11 9.96
#